data_AF-A0A8C3PRU6-F1
#
_entry.id   AF-A0A8C3PRU6-F1
#
_cell.length_a   1.000
_cell.length_b   1.000
_cell.length_c   1.000
_cell.angle_alpha   90.00
_cell.angle_beta   90.00
_cell.angle_gamma   90.00
#
_symmetry.space_group_name_H-M   'P 1'
#
loop_
_entity.id
_entity.type
_entity.pdbx_description
1 polymer ?
#
loop_
_entity_poly.entity_id
_entity_poly.type
_entity_poly.pdbx_seq_one_letter_code
_entity_poly.pdbx_strand_id
1 'polypeptide(L)'
;NMDRHHYEMFTKFGDDGFLLHLDNARGFGRHSHDEISILAPLSQCCIIKRTTLLRLQLLAEPEYRLSDVMRESLLQDPLAPVLTEPHLLALDRRLQLILKAVRKCTDTHGEAKVVANDTAQPEAPVSDRVKLST
;
A
#
# COMPACT_ATOMS: atom_id res chain seq x y z
N ASN A 1 5.29 -7.73 -6.47
CA ASN A 1 6.58 -7.52 -7.16
C ASN A 1 7.67 -7.83 -6.14
N MET A 2 8.49 -8.86 -6.38
CA MET A 2 9.56 -9.28 -5.46
C MET A 2 10.86 -8.49 -5.67
N ASP A 3 10.99 -7.79 -6.79
CA ASP A 3 12.20 -7.05 -7.17
C ASP A 3 12.27 -5.66 -6.53
N ARG A 4 11.96 -5.59 -5.22
CA ARG A 4 11.94 -4.36 -4.42
C ARG A 4 13.21 -4.25 -3.60
N HIS A 5 14.34 -4.07 -4.28
CA HIS A 5 15.67 -4.02 -3.66
C HIS A 5 16.15 -2.59 -3.32
N HIS A 6 15.52 -1.55 -3.88
CA HIS A 6 15.79 -0.14 -3.61
C HIS A 6 14.49 0.63 -3.43
N TYR A 7 14.58 1.77 -2.77
CA TYR A 7 13.52 2.77 -2.69
C TYR A 7 14.09 4.13 -3.03
N GLU A 8 13.25 5.00 -3.58
CA GLU A 8 13.59 6.39 -3.89
C GLU A 8 12.68 7.34 -3.11
N MET A 9 13.19 8.52 -2.80
CA MET A 9 12.46 9.60 -2.12
C MET A 9 12.85 10.94 -2.73
N PHE A 10 11.97 11.93 -2.64
CA PHE A 10 12.34 13.31 -2.94
C PHE A 10 13.25 13.87 -1.84
N THR A 11 14.53 14.06 -2.16
CA THR A 11 15.56 14.54 -1.21
C THR A 11 15.23 15.90 -0.59
N LYS A 12 14.44 16.73 -1.29
CA LYS A 12 14.02 18.06 -0.81
C LYS A 12 13.31 18.03 0.55
N PHE A 13 12.64 16.93 0.88
CA PHE A 13 11.84 16.80 2.11
C PHE A 13 12.53 15.97 3.20
N GLY A 14 13.75 15.48 2.97
CA GLY A 14 14.47 14.67 3.95
C GLY A 14 13.65 13.48 4.45
N ASP A 15 13.61 13.29 5.76
CA ASP A 15 12.91 12.20 6.44
C ASP A 15 11.38 12.36 6.45
N ASP A 16 10.87 13.56 6.17
CA ASP A 16 9.43 13.84 6.03
C ASP A 16 8.90 13.53 4.61
N GLY A 17 9.78 13.07 3.72
CA GLY A 17 9.44 12.63 2.38
C GLY A 17 8.61 11.34 2.34
N PHE A 18 8.21 10.93 1.14
CA PHE A 18 7.53 9.67 0.91
C PHE A 18 8.26 8.82 -0.13
N LEU A 19 8.04 7.50 -0.05
CA LEU A 19 8.60 6.53 -0.97
C LEU A 19 7.97 6.66 -2.35
N LEU A 20 8.79 6.75 -3.38
CA LEU A 20 8.36 6.69 -4.77
C LEU A 20 8.14 5.24 -5.19
N HIS A 21 6.92 4.93 -5.62
CA HIS A 21 6.54 3.59 -6.11
C HIS A 21 6.88 3.42 -7.60
N LEU A 22 8.17 3.31 -7.94
CA LEU A 22 8.67 3.14 -9.32
C LEU A 22 8.92 1.66 -9.67
N ASP A 23 9.48 1.35 -10.85
CA ASP A 23 9.91 0.00 -11.25
C ASP A 23 8.92 -1.14 -10.98
N ASN A 24 7.70 -0.97 -11.50
CA ASN A 24 6.58 -1.89 -11.28
C ASN A 24 6.49 -3.04 -12.31
N ALA A 25 7.32 -3.04 -13.35
CA ALA A 25 7.17 -3.92 -14.52
C ALA A 25 7.32 -5.42 -14.22
N ARG A 26 8.05 -5.79 -13.15
CA ARG A 26 8.14 -7.18 -12.66
C ARG A 26 6.96 -7.59 -11.77
N GLY A 27 5.93 -6.75 -11.68
CA GLY A 27 4.60 -7.12 -11.23
C GLY A 27 3.87 -8.02 -12.24
N PHE A 28 2.77 -8.63 -11.81
CA PHE A 28 1.83 -9.37 -12.69
C PHE A 28 2.45 -10.46 -13.60
N GLY A 29 3.59 -11.07 -13.23
CA GLY A 29 4.17 -12.17 -14.00
C GLY A 29 3.49 -13.53 -13.80
N ARG A 30 2.77 -13.72 -12.68
CA ARG A 30 2.04 -14.96 -12.36
C ARG A 30 0.75 -14.63 -11.63
N HIS A 31 -0.39 -15.10 -12.12
CA HIS A 31 -1.69 -14.97 -11.44
C HIS A 31 -2.04 -16.18 -10.57
N SER A 32 -1.48 -17.36 -10.87
CA SER A 32 -1.75 -18.64 -10.19
C SER A 32 -0.83 -18.91 -9.00
N HIS A 33 0.16 -18.05 -8.77
CA HIS A 33 1.10 -18.14 -7.64
C HIS A 33 1.06 -16.85 -6.84
N ASP A 34 1.01 -16.97 -5.53
CA ASP A 34 1.08 -15.84 -4.60
C ASP A 34 2.41 -15.92 -3.86
N GLU A 35 3.30 -14.95 -4.13
CA GLU A 35 4.63 -14.93 -3.53
C GLU A 35 4.57 -14.37 -2.11
N ILE A 36 4.30 -15.25 -1.13
CA ILE A 36 4.04 -14.89 0.27
C ILE A 36 5.25 -14.23 0.94
N SER A 37 6.47 -14.52 0.48
CA SER A 37 7.69 -13.91 1.03
C SER A 37 7.68 -12.37 0.94
N ILE A 38 6.96 -11.80 -0.03
CA ILE A 38 6.78 -10.33 -0.15
C ILE A 38 6.06 -9.75 1.07
N LEU A 39 5.19 -10.52 1.73
CA LEU A 39 4.48 -10.10 2.95
C LEU A 39 5.30 -10.28 4.23
N ALA A 40 6.56 -10.71 4.14
CA ALA A 40 7.42 -10.87 5.31
C ALA A 40 7.54 -9.58 6.16
N PRO A 41 7.73 -8.37 5.60
CA PRO A 41 7.79 -7.15 6.40
C PRO A 41 6.51 -6.90 7.20
N LEU A 42 5.34 -7.15 6.61
CA LEU A 42 4.06 -7.00 7.33
C LEU A 42 3.96 -8.01 8.48
N SER A 43 4.37 -9.25 8.25
CA SER A 43 4.27 -10.32 9.24
C SER A 43 5.32 -10.21 10.36
N GLN A 44 6.46 -9.59 10.08
CA GLN A 44 7.57 -9.42 11.02
C GLN A 44 7.44 -8.14 11.83
N CYS A 45 7.15 -7.01 11.17
CA CYS A 45 7.00 -5.72 11.84
C CYS A 45 5.63 -5.58 12.51
N CYS A 46 4.58 -6.20 11.94
CA CYS A 46 3.21 -6.10 12.42
C CYS A 46 2.73 -4.66 12.62
N ILE A 47 3.07 -3.74 11.70
CA ILE A 47 2.60 -2.35 11.72
C ILE A 47 1.94 -2.03 10.38
N ILE A 48 0.78 -1.39 10.41
CA ILE A 48 0.06 -0.87 9.26
C ILE A 48 -0.59 0.48 9.60
N LYS A 49 -0.60 1.41 8.64
CA LYS A 49 -1.32 2.68 8.76
C LYS A 49 -2.84 2.45 8.81
N ARG A 50 -3.54 3.15 9.70
CA ARG A 50 -5.01 3.09 9.82
C ARG A 50 -5.69 3.40 8.50
N THR A 51 -5.28 4.47 7.80
CA THR A 51 -5.89 4.82 6.52
C THR A 51 -5.70 3.74 5.44
N THR A 52 -4.60 2.98 5.51
CA THR A 52 -4.34 1.87 4.59
C THR A 52 -5.23 0.68 4.92
N LEU A 53 -5.31 0.28 6.20
CA LEU A 53 -6.15 -0.84 6.63
C LEU A 53 -7.62 -0.63 6.27
N LEU A 54 -8.17 0.57 6.54
CA LEU A 54 -9.57 0.88 6.22
C LEU A 54 -9.87 0.79 4.72
N ARG A 55 -8.97 1.28 3.87
CA ARG A 55 -9.13 1.16 2.41
C ARG A 55 -9.04 -0.28 1.94
N LEU A 56 -8.12 -1.08 2.50
CA LEU A 56 -8.01 -2.50 2.18
C LEU A 56 -9.26 -3.29 2.59
N GLN A 57 -9.86 -2.97 3.73
CA GLN A 57 -11.13 -3.55 4.18
C GLN A 57 -12.27 -3.16 3.24
N LEU A 58 -12.38 -1.88 2.87
CA LEU A 58 -13.37 -1.41 1.90
C LEU A 58 -13.26 -2.14 0.57
N LEU A 59 -12.05 -2.26 0.01
CA LEU A 59 -11.79 -2.93 -1.26
C LEU A 59 -11.98 -4.46 -1.23
N ALA A 60 -12.22 -5.02 -0.04
CA ALA A 60 -12.56 -6.43 0.15
C ALA A 60 -14.07 -6.67 0.21
N GLU A 61 -14.88 -5.63 0.34
CA GLU A 61 -16.34 -5.73 0.33
C GLU A 61 -16.87 -6.06 -1.08
N PRO A 62 -17.97 -6.83 -1.20
CA PRO A 62 -18.53 -7.22 -2.48
C PRO A 62 -18.87 -6.06 -3.42
N GLU A 63 -19.28 -4.92 -2.87
CA GLU A 63 -19.69 -3.73 -3.62
C GLU A 63 -18.50 -2.93 -4.18
N TYR A 64 -17.30 -3.14 -3.64
CA TYR A 64 -16.09 -2.35 -3.95
C TYR A 64 -14.86 -3.20 -4.26
N ARG A 65 -15.07 -4.46 -4.68
CA ARG A 65 -13.98 -5.42 -4.91
C ARG A 65 -12.84 -4.81 -5.71
N LEU A 66 -11.62 -5.03 -5.23
CA LEU A 66 -10.40 -4.49 -5.83
C LEU A 66 -10.29 -4.81 -7.33
N SER A 67 -10.63 -6.03 -7.74
CA SER A 67 -10.64 -6.44 -9.15
C SER A 67 -11.56 -5.58 -10.01
N ASP A 68 -12.77 -5.26 -9.52
CA ASP A 68 -13.76 -4.47 -10.23
C ASP A 68 -13.33 -3.01 -10.35
N VAL A 69 -12.84 -2.42 -9.25
CA VAL A 69 -12.28 -1.06 -9.24
C VAL A 69 -11.08 -0.95 -10.20
N MET A 70 -10.17 -1.94 -10.20
CA MET A 70 -9.04 -1.94 -11.12
C MET A 70 -9.45 -2.12 -12.57
N ARG A 71 -10.46 -2.97 -12.85
CA ARG A 71 -10.97 -3.16 -14.21
C ARG A 71 -11.49 -1.86 -14.78
N GLU A 72 -12.30 -1.13 -14.02
CA GLU A 72 -12.84 0.16 -14.43
C GLU A 72 -11.74 1.21 -14.60
N SER A 73 -10.80 1.29 -13.65
CA SER A 73 -9.69 2.25 -13.72
C SER A 73 -8.79 2.06 -14.96
N LEU A 74 -8.65 0.83 -15.46
CA LEU A 74 -7.80 0.51 -16.60
C LEU A 74 -8.53 0.54 -17.94
N LEU A 75 -9.86 0.71 -17.93
CA LEU A 75 -10.69 0.59 -19.13
C LEU A 75 -10.43 1.70 -20.16
N GLN A 76 -10.06 2.88 -19.70
CA GLN A 76 -9.80 4.05 -20.55
C GLN A 76 -8.39 4.06 -21.14
N ASP A 77 -7.52 3.11 -20.76
CA ASP A 77 -6.18 3.02 -21.34
C ASP A 77 -6.26 2.46 -22.78
N PRO A 78 -5.60 3.09 -23.78
CA PRO A 78 -5.57 2.57 -25.15
C PRO A 78 -5.03 1.15 -25.29
N LEU A 79 -4.25 0.66 -24.32
CA LEU A 79 -3.74 -0.72 -24.26
C LEU A 79 -4.74 -1.71 -23.65
N ALA A 80 -5.99 -1.29 -23.38
CA ALA A 80 -6.99 -2.17 -22.81
C ALA A 80 -7.22 -3.43 -23.67
N PRO A 81 -7.31 -4.62 -23.04
CA PRO A 81 -7.15 -4.86 -21.60
C PRO A 81 -5.68 -4.84 -21.16
N VAL A 82 -5.36 -3.99 -20.19
CA VAL A 82 -3.99 -3.88 -19.60
C VAL A 82 -3.66 -5.09 -18.72
N LEU A 83 -4.65 -5.61 -17.98
CA LEU A 83 -4.53 -6.81 -17.16
C LEU A 83 -5.55 -7.87 -17.59
N THR A 84 -5.12 -9.12 -17.63
CA THR A 84 -6.01 -10.27 -17.91
C THR A 84 -6.93 -10.56 -16.71
N GLU A 85 -8.11 -11.13 -16.95
CA GLU A 85 -9.06 -11.49 -15.89
C GLU A 85 -8.47 -12.36 -14.75
N PRO A 86 -7.62 -13.38 -15.01
CA PRO A 86 -6.98 -14.14 -13.92
C PRO A 86 -6.11 -13.29 -12.99
N HIS A 87 -5.46 -12.25 -13.52
CA HIS A 87 -4.66 -11.32 -12.72
C HIS A 87 -5.54 -10.42 -11.85
N LEU A 88 -6.69 -9.98 -12.36
CA LEU A 88 -7.67 -9.22 -11.57
C LEU A 88 -8.20 -10.07 -10.41
N LEU A 89 -8.63 -11.31 -10.67
CA LEU A 89 -9.07 -12.22 -9.61
C LEU A 89 -7.97 -12.55 -8.59
N ALA A 90 -6.71 -12.60 -9.04
CA ALA A 90 -5.57 -12.78 -8.14
C ALA A 90 -5.38 -11.58 -7.19
N LEU A 91 -5.76 -10.35 -7.57
CA LEU A 91 -5.72 -9.20 -6.66
C LEU A 91 -6.65 -9.39 -5.47
N ASP A 92 -7.89 -9.82 -5.71
CA ASP A 92 -8.87 -10.08 -4.64
C ASP A 92 -8.38 -11.17 -3.69
N ARG A 93 -7.88 -12.29 -4.24
CA ARG A 93 -7.32 -13.38 -3.43
C ARG A 93 -6.15 -12.91 -2.57
N ARG A 94 -5.23 -12.12 -3.15
CA ARG A 94 -4.06 -11.57 -2.43
C ARG A 94 -4.45 -10.54 -1.38
N LEU A 95 -5.48 -9.74 -1.63
CA LEU A 95 -6.03 -8.80 -0.65
C LEU A 95 -6.50 -9.55 0.61
N GLN A 96 -7.20 -10.66 0.44
CA GLN A 96 -7.62 -11.50 1.56
C GLN A 96 -6.43 -12.06 2.36
N LEU A 97 -5.33 -12.44 1.68
CA LEU A 97 -4.11 -12.87 2.35
C LEU A 97 -3.46 -11.75 3.17
N ILE A 98 -3.46 -10.52 2.66
CA ILE A 98 -2.97 -9.34 3.37
C ILE A 98 -3.81 -9.08 4.62
N LEU A 99 -5.15 -9.05 4.49
CA LEU A 99 -6.05 -8.84 5.62
C LEU A 99 -5.91 -9.94 6.69
N LYS A 100 -5.72 -11.19 6.26
CA LYS A 100 -5.43 -12.31 7.17
C LYS A 100 -4.11 -12.13 7.93
N ALA A 101 -3.06 -11.64 7.27
CA ALA A 101 -1.79 -11.34 7.92
C ALA A 101 -1.93 -10.22 8.95
N VAL A 102 -2.67 -9.14 8.63
CA VAL A 102 -2.97 -8.07 9.59
C VAL A 102 -3.75 -8.62 10.79
N ARG A 103 -4.80 -9.42 10.55
CA ARG A 103 -5.59 -10.04 11.63
C ARG A 103 -4.73 -10.88 12.55
N LYS A 104 -3.83 -11.69 12.00
CA LYS A 104 -2.88 -12.48 12.81
C LYS A 104 -2.01 -11.57 13.69
N CYS A 105 -1.52 -10.46 13.16
CA CYS A 105 -0.77 -9.47 13.94
C CYS A 105 -1.63 -8.85 15.05
N THR A 106 -2.87 -8.43 14.75
CA THR A 106 -3.77 -7.83 15.75
C THR A 106 -4.14 -8.80 16.85
N ASP A 107 -4.39 -10.07 16.52
CA ASP A 107 -4.72 -11.11 17.49
C ASP A 107 -3.53 -11.41 18.41
N THR A 108 -2.29 -11.27 17.90
CA THR A 108 -1.06 -11.57 18.65
C THR A 108 -0.59 -10.40 19.51
N HIS A 109 -0.65 -9.17 18.99
CA HIS A 109 -0.02 -7.99 19.59
C HIS A 109 -1.00 -6.93 20.07
N GLY A 110 -2.29 -7.05 19.72
CA GLY A 110 -3.34 -6.08 19.99
C GLY A 110 -3.40 -4.97 18.94
N GLU A 111 -4.61 -4.53 18.61
CA GLU A 111 -4.88 -3.54 17.55
C GLU A 111 -4.11 -2.23 17.75
N ALA A 112 -4.05 -1.71 18.97
CA ALA A 112 -3.39 -0.43 19.28
C ALA A 112 -1.89 -0.41 18.96
N LYS A 113 -1.22 -1.57 18.95
CA LYS A 113 0.21 -1.68 18.58
C LYS A 113 0.43 -1.90 17.09
N VAL A 114 -0.57 -2.49 16.42
CA VAL A 114 -0.48 -2.90 15.01
C VAL A 114 -0.95 -1.79 14.08
N VAL A 115 -2.00 -1.06 14.48
CA VAL A 115 -2.64 -0.05 13.63
C VAL A 115 -2.13 1.33 14.03
N ALA A 116 -1.15 1.82 13.29
CA ALA A 116 -0.58 3.16 13.48
C ALA A 116 -1.57 4.23 13.02
N ASN A 117 -1.83 5.22 13.87
CA ASN A 117 -2.76 6.30 13.55
C ASN A 117 -2.06 7.38 12.71
N ASP A 118 -2.40 7.46 11.42
CA ASP A 118 -1.81 8.39 10.45
C ASP A 118 -2.77 9.49 9.99
N THR A 119 -3.89 9.68 10.70
CA THR A 119 -4.90 10.71 10.40
C THR A 119 -4.68 12.02 11.16
N ALA A 120 -3.74 12.06 12.10
CA ALA A 120 -3.36 13.29 12.79
C ALA A 120 -2.56 14.16 11.81
N GLN A 121 -2.93 15.43 11.66
CA GLN A 121 -2.16 16.36 10.83
C GLN A 121 -0.75 16.51 11.42
N PRO A 122 0.31 16.55 10.59
CA PRO A 122 1.61 17.05 11.04
C PRO A 122 1.41 18.46 11.57
N GLU A 123 1.91 18.75 12.77
CA GLU A 123 2.00 20.13 13.23
C GLU A 123 2.80 20.91 12.18
N ALA A 124 2.25 22.04 11.71
CA ALA A 124 2.91 22.84 10.69
C ALA A 124 4.31 23.21 11.18
N PRO A 125 5.37 23.05 10.37
CA PRO A 125 6.70 23.44 10.78
C PRO A 125 6.66 24.93 11.15
N VAL A 126 7.14 25.25 12.35
CA VAL A 126 7.28 26.62 12.82
C VAL A 126 8.18 27.32 11.81
N SER A 127 7.58 28.20 10.99
CA SER A 127 8.32 29.02 10.03
C SER A 127 9.40 29.77 10.79
N ASP A 128 10.66 29.40 10.60
CA ASP A 128 11.79 30.21 11.03
C ASP A 128 11.64 31.58 10.36
N ARG A 129 11.20 32.56 11.15
CA ARG A 129 11.21 33.96 10.75
C ARG A 129 12.68 34.34 10.60
N VAL A 130 13.17 34.30 9.36
CA VAL A 130 14.39 35.01 8.99
C VAL A 130 14.17 36.48 9.33
N LYS A 131 14.74 36.91 10.47
CA LYS A 131 14.85 38.33 10.81
C LYS A 131 15.79 38.95 9.79
N LEU A 132 15.24 39.68 8.84
CA LEU A 132 16.03 40.60 8.01
C LEU A 132 16.48 41.74 8.95
N SER A 133 17.72 41.71 9.39
CA SER A 133 18.36 42.85 10.03
C SER A 133 18.78 43.84 8.94
N THR A 134 18.06 44.96 8.84
CA THR A 134 18.57 46.23 8.30
C THR A 134 19.59 46.85 9.23
#